data_AF-A0ABD2IJ76-F1
#
_entry.id   AF-A0ABD2IJ76-F1
#
_cell.length_a   1.000
_cell.length_b   1.000
_cell.length_c   1.000
_cell.angle_alpha   90.00
_cell.angle_beta   90.00
_cell.angle_gamma   90.00
#
_symmetry.space_group_name_H-M   'P 1'
#
loop_
_entity.id
_entity.type
_entity.pdbx_description
1 polymer ?
#
loop_
_entity_poly.entity_id
_entity_poly.type
_entity_poly.pdbx_seq_one_letter_code
_entity_poly.pdbx_strand_id
1 'polypeptide(L)'
;MFFRLLNKSVRFLLFVTIFCFVVFVFVLYTFNSLSCESVAQIELVLNERLHSVKHGRRKTAGPSKNITLFLAIKKEEDLLSEYRLAHRTLRCYCAMKNYSLIVVDFSTIGTMGKLCPQKDFMFRRHCVLSHWLADHPNVEWTLFMDADMAIINPNHLVEDHIPSDREVDLVFYERLFNGEIAAGSYLARNTEFTRNFLQYWANYYDKLPWSWHGTDNGAVHAVFMDYFCGVKDEIQCSGRRAICWQFWRTSANDDGLRLFTDCVHSVLGIRNKFRNGNGTVQLLTNFRAFWSRDGWLTGGKWCSRDFFLHGWKKKWQNSTKWGGWKSPLKMDEKQLEEFLNLTKCSSDSPPKWPYDNEYIASKNEIDTLLDGHLHEMRMTKLDYWRRVEEAEEKQGHLRK
;
A
#
# COMPACT_ATOMS: atom_id res chain seq x y z
N MET A 1 -59.79 25.73 21.09
CA MET A 1 -60.48 26.53 22.14
C MET A 1 -59.58 26.88 23.34
N PHE A 2 -58.54 26.09 23.66
CA PHE A 2 -57.64 26.32 24.81
C PHE A 2 -56.65 27.50 24.71
N PHE A 3 -56.27 27.95 23.51
CA PHE A 3 -55.25 29.01 23.34
C PHE A 3 -55.72 30.42 23.73
N ARG A 4 -57.03 30.66 23.84
CA ARG A 4 -57.57 32.01 24.11
C ARG A 4 -57.52 32.42 25.59
N LEU A 5 -57.19 31.51 26.51
CA LEU A 5 -57.13 31.78 27.95
C LEU A 5 -55.70 32.02 28.49
N LEU A 6 -54.66 31.87 27.67
CA LEU A 6 -53.27 32.09 28.09
C LEU A 6 -52.89 33.57 27.99
N ASN A 7 -52.22 34.12 29.01
CA ASN A 7 -51.65 35.48 29.01
C ASN A 7 -50.65 35.63 27.83
N LYS A 8 -50.53 36.84 27.26
CA LYS A 8 -49.66 37.17 26.11
C LYS A 8 -48.24 36.65 26.30
N SER A 9 -47.66 36.77 27.49
CA SER A 9 -46.30 36.28 27.79
C SER A 9 -46.17 34.76 27.65
N VAL A 10 -47.21 34.01 28.05
CA VAL A 10 -47.21 32.54 27.93
C VAL A 10 -47.39 32.11 26.48
N ARG A 11 -48.19 32.83 25.69
CA ARG A 11 -48.32 32.57 24.24
C ARG A 11 -47.02 32.84 23.50
N PHE A 12 -46.32 33.90 23.87
CA PHE A 12 -45.01 34.23 23.30
C PHE A 12 -43.98 33.14 23.63
N LEU A 13 -43.93 32.70 24.89
CA LEU A 13 -43.03 31.63 25.30
C LEU A 13 -43.33 30.32 24.57
N LEU A 14 -44.62 29.93 24.46
CA LEU A 14 -45.02 28.73 23.73
C LEU A 14 -44.65 28.79 22.25
N PHE A 15 -44.81 29.97 21.63
CA PHE A 15 -44.44 30.19 20.24
C PHE A 15 -42.92 30.05 20.04
N VAL A 16 -42.11 30.62 20.93
CA VAL A 16 -40.65 30.49 20.90
C VAL A 16 -40.24 29.03 21.09
N THR A 17 -40.83 28.30 22.04
CA THR A 17 -40.51 26.88 22.27
C THR A 17 -40.86 26.01 21.06
N ILE A 18 -42.04 26.21 20.46
CA ILE A 18 -42.44 25.48 19.24
C ILE A 18 -41.51 25.83 18.08
N PHE A 19 -41.17 27.11 17.89
CA PHE A 19 -40.24 27.54 16.85
C PHE A 19 -38.85 26.92 17.03
N CYS A 20 -38.29 26.93 18.23
CA CYS A 20 -37.02 26.29 18.54
C CYS A 20 -37.07 24.77 18.29
N PHE A 21 -38.17 24.09 18.65
CA PHE A 21 -38.35 22.66 18.39
C PHE A 21 -38.42 22.37 16.89
N VAL A 22 -39.16 23.16 16.10
CA VAL A 22 -39.23 23.02 14.65
C VAL A 22 -37.87 23.24 14.00
N VAL A 23 -37.11 24.25 14.44
CA VAL A 23 -35.73 24.49 13.96
C VAL A 23 -34.82 23.32 14.34
N PHE A 24 -34.91 22.79 15.56
CA PHE A 24 -34.13 21.63 15.99
C PHE A 24 -34.45 20.38 15.19
N VAL A 25 -35.73 20.09 14.93
CA VAL A 25 -36.16 18.97 14.07
C VAL A 25 -35.71 19.19 12.63
N PHE A 26 -35.78 20.41 12.11
CA PHE A 26 -35.28 20.73 10.78
C PHE A 26 -33.76 20.57 10.68
N VAL A 27 -33.00 21.01 11.69
CA VAL A 27 -31.54 20.81 11.77
C VAL A 27 -31.19 19.32 11.89
N LEU A 28 -31.92 18.55 12.71
CA LEU A 28 -31.72 17.10 12.78
C LEU A 28 -32.09 16.41 11.47
N TYR A 29 -33.16 16.84 10.80
CA TYR A 29 -33.56 16.32 9.50
C TYR A 29 -32.53 16.66 8.43
N THR A 30 -32.00 17.90 8.41
CA THR A 30 -30.95 18.29 7.47
C THR A 30 -29.62 17.63 7.77
N PHE A 31 -29.24 17.45 9.04
CA PHE A 31 -28.06 16.65 9.41
C PHE A 31 -28.22 15.18 9.03
N ASN A 32 -29.39 14.57 9.25
CA ASN A 32 -29.67 13.21 8.83
C ASN A 32 -29.74 13.08 7.30
N SER A 33 -30.30 14.05 6.58
CA SER A 33 -30.35 14.05 5.11
C SER A 33 -28.96 14.29 4.50
N LEU A 34 -28.15 15.18 5.09
CA LEU A 34 -26.74 15.37 4.73
C LEU A 34 -25.90 14.12 5.03
N SER A 35 -26.24 13.35 6.07
CA SER A 35 -25.56 12.08 6.37
C SER A 35 -25.98 10.92 5.46
N CYS A 36 -27.06 11.07 4.69
CA CYS A 36 -27.62 10.00 3.87
C CYS A 36 -27.44 10.20 2.35
N GLU A 37 -27.03 11.38 1.88
CA GLU A 37 -26.80 11.66 0.45
C GLU A 37 -25.31 11.63 0.01
N SER A 38 -24.36 11.37 0.90
CA SER A 38 -22.93 11.30 0.53
C SER A 38 -22.42 9.90 0.16
N VAL A 39 -23.28 8.89 0.08
CA VAL A 39 -22.87 7.52 -0.31
C VAL A 39 -23.49 7.19 -1.66
N ALA A 40 -23.10 7.96 -2.68
CA ALA A 40 -23.06 7.39 -4.02
C ALA A 40 -22.07 6.23 -3.92
N GLN A 41 -22.61 5.01 -3.84
CA GLN A 41 -21.88 3.76 -3.74
C GLN A 41 -20.64 3.82 -4.64
N ILE A 42 -19.50 3.35 -4.14
CA ILE A 42 -18.31 3.05 -4.94
C ILE A 42 -18.66 1.85 -5.84
N GLU A 43 -19.64 2.03 -6.72
CA GLU A 43 -20.26 1.00 -7.55
C GLU A 43 -19.58 0.89 -8.92
N LEU A 44 -18.32 1.33 -9.00
CA LEU A 44 -17.51 1.36 -10.22
C LEU A 44 -16.05 1.00 -9.93
N VAL A 45 -15.82 0.17 -8.91
CA VAL A 45 -14.67 -0.73 -8.93
C VAL A 45 -14.89 -1.61 -10.16
N LEU A 46 -13.94 -1.65 -11.10
CA LEU A 46 -13.79 -2.78 -12.00
C LEU A 46 -13.48 -3.98 -11.11
N ASN A 47 -14.54 -4.48 -10.49
CA ASN A 47 -14.54 -5.81 -9.97
C ASN A 47 -14.44 -6.55 -11.30
N GLU A 48 -13.21 -6.93 -11.69
CA GLU A 48 -13.00 -8.20 -12.34
C GLU A 48 -13.60 -9.22 -11.39
N ARG A 49 -14.93 -9.25 -11.37
CA ARG A 49 -15.74 -10.32 -10.93
C ARG A 49 -15.30 -11.41 -11.89
N LEU A 50 -14.27 -12.12 -11.46
CA LEU A 50 -14.02 -13.51 -11.78
C LEU A 50 -15.27 -14.39 -11.46
N HIS A 51 -16.45 -13.78 -11.16
CA HIS A 51 -17.77 -14.38 -11.02
C HIS A 51 -18.23 -15.27 -12.18
N SER A 52 -17.52 -15.36 -13.30
CA SER A 52 -17.89 -16.35 -14.32
C SER A 52 -17.14 -17.67 -14.23
N VAL A 53 -16.12 -17.82 -13.38
CA VAL A 53 -15.45 -19.11 -13.22
C VAL A 53 -15.91 -19.78 -11.94
N LYS A 54 -16.70 -20.86 -12.11
CA LYS A 54 -17.23 -21.70 -11.03
C LYS A 54 -16.20 -21.89 -9.94
N HIS A 55 -16.48 -21.33 -8.76
CA HIS A 55 -15.63 -21.40 -7.59
C HIS A 55 -15.28 -22.87 -7.27
N GLY A 56 -14.04 -23.24 -7.53
CA GLY A 56 -13.48 -24.49 -7.02
C GLY A 56 -13.36 -24.41 -5.50
N ARG A 57 -13.76 -25.47 -4.79
CA ARG A 57 -13.54 -25.57 -3.34
C ARG A 57 -12.05 -25.46 -3.05
N ARG A 58 -11.67 -24.54 -2.15
CA ARG A 58 -10.33 -24.45 -1.56
C ARG A 58 -9.93 -25.82 -1.01
N LYS A 59 -8.86 -26.42 -1.52
CA LYS A 59 -8.37 -27.76 -1.09
C LYS A 59 -7.56 -27.74 0.21
N THR A 60 -7.32 -26.57 0.83
CA THR A 60 -6.51 -26.48 2.06
C THR A 60 -7.36 -26.33 3.32
N ALA A 61 -7.11 -27.24 4.29
CA ALA A 61 -7.77 -27.31 5.58
C ALA A 61 -7.12 -26.32 6.58
N GLY A 62 -7.59 -25.08 6.58
CA GLY A 62 -7.28 -24.08 7.61
C GLY A 62 -8.43 -23.09 7.73
N PRO A 63 -8.55 -22.34 8.85
CA PRO A 63 -9.53 -21.27 8.94
C PRO A 63 -9.28 -20.27 7.81
N SER A 64 -10.23 -20.19 6.87
CA SER A 64 -10.08 -19.33 5.69
C SER A 64 -10.29 -17.88 6.11
N LYS A 65 -9.20 -17.11 6.21
CA LYS A 65 -9.26 -15.65 6.31
C LYS A 65 -9.88 -15.11 5.02
N ASN A 66 -10.71 -14.06 5.11
CA ASN A 66 -11.24 -13.39 3.93
C ASN A 66 -10.19 -12.40 3.42
N ILE A 67 -9.41 -12.81 2.41
CA ILE A 67 -8.28 -12.07 1.85
C ILE A 67 -8.60 -11.61 0.44
N THR A 68 -8.28 -10.35 0.17
CA THR A 68 -8.38 -9.74 -1.17
C THR A 68 -7.01 -9.26 -1.64
N LEU A 69 -6.69 -9.48 -2.92
CA LEU A 69 -5.58 -8.81 -3.59
C LEU A 69 -6.14 -7.55 -4.27
N PHE A 70 -5.51 -6.40 -4.02
CA PHE A 70 -6.03 -5.11 -4.45
C PHE A 70 -4.99 -4.37 -5.28
N LEU A 71 -5.42 -3.96 -6.47
CA LEU A 71 -4.61 -3.26 -7.45
C LEU A 71 -5.30 -1.96 -7.86
N ALA A 72 -4.53 -0.88 -7.95
CA ALA A 72 -4.97 0.39 -8.52
C ALA A 72 -4.18 0.69 -9.80
N ILE A 73 -4.87 1.14 -10.85
CA ILE A 73 -4.28 1.49 -12.16
C ILE A 73 -4.78 2.85 -12.64
N LYS A 74 -3.96 3.52 -13.45
CA LYS A 74 -4.38 4.78 -14.07
C LYS A 74 -5.48 4.56 -15.12
N LYS A 75 -5.36 3.49 -15.90
CA LYS A 75 -6.25 3.10 -16.98
C LYS A 75 -6.12 1.61 -17.30
N GLU A 76 -7.20 0.96 -17.71
CA GLU A 76 -7.23 -0.47 -18.05
C GLU A 76 -6.19 -0.87 -19.10
N GLU A 77 -5.91 -0.02 -20.09
CA GLU A 77 -4.99 -0.38 -21.18
C GLU A 77 -3.57 -0.64 -20.70
N ASP A 78 -3.16 -0.10 -19.54
CA ASP A 78 -1.85 -0.37 -18.95
C ASP A 78 -1.71 -1.84 -18.53
N LEU A 79 -2.81 -2.49 -18.12
CA LEU A 79 -2.83 -3.93 -17.81
C LEU A 79 -2.73 -4.82 -19.05
N LEU A 80 -3.11 -4.30 -20.22
CA LEU A 80 -3.02 -5.01 -21.49
C LEU A 80 -1.70 -4.72 -22.22
N SER A 81 -0.94 -3.72 -21.78
CA SER A 81 0.31 -3.28 -22.40
C SER A 81 1.50 -3.37 -21.45
N GLU A 82 1.76 -2.34 -20.64
CA GLU A 82 2.93 -2.21 -19.77
C GLU A 82 3.02 -3.30 -18.70
N TYR A 83 1.89 -3.67 -18.10
CA TYR A 83 1.80 -4.59 -16.97
C TYR A 83 1.28 -5.98 -17.35
N ARG A 84 1.18 -6.26 -18.65
CA ARG A 84 0.49 -7.43 -19.20
C ARG A 84 0.96 -8.76 -18.64
N LEU A 85 2.26 -8.93 -18.43
CA LEU A 85 2.78 -10.18 -17.88
C LEU A 85 2.52 -10.30 -16.38
N ALA A 86 2.84 -9.24 -15.62
CA ALA A 86 2.61 -9.18 -14.18
C ALA A 86 1.14 -9.45 -13.84
N HIS A 87 0.23 -8.70 -14.46
CA HIS A 87 -1.20 -8.83 -14.22
C HIS A 87 -1.74 -10.23 -14.56
N ARG A 88 -1.26 -10.86 -15.63
CA ARG A 88 -1.70 -12.20 -16.03
C ARG A 88 -1.27 -13.29 -15.05
N THR A 89 -0.04 -13.22 -14.54
CA THR A 89 0.40 -14.13 -13.47
C THR A 89 -0.43 -13.96 -12.20
N LEU A 90 -0.77 -12.71 -11.85
CA LEU A 90 -1.63 -12.37 -10.71
C LEU A 90 -3.06 -12.91 -10.88
N ARG A 91 -3.70 -12.68 -12.02
CA ARG A 91 -5.05 -13.18 -12.33
C ARG A 91 -5.12 -14.70 -12.24
N CYS A 92 -4.16 -15.38 -12.86
CA CYS A 92 -4.10 -16.83 -12.85
C CYS A 92 -3.87 -17.37 -11.43
N TYR A 93 -2.98 -16.76 -10.65
CA TYR A 93 -2.78 -17.11 -9.24
C TYR A 93 -4.05 -16.96 -8.40
N CYS A 94 -4.76 -15.82 -8.53
CA CYS A 94 -6.00 -15.57 -7.79
C CYS A 94 -7.07 -16.61 -8.13
N ALA A 95 -7.20 -16.96 -9.42
CA ALA A 95 -8.07 -18.04 -9.88
C ALA A 95 -7.68 -19.41 -9.29
N MET A 96 -6.38 -19.76 -9.29
CA MET A 96 -5.86 -21.02 -8.75
C MET A 96 -6.10 -21.19 -7.24
N LYS A 97 -5.97 -20.10 -6.49
CA LYS A 97 -6.04 -20.09 -5.03
C LYS A 97 -7.38 -19.63 -4.47
N ASN A 98 -8.30 -19.23 -5.35
CA ASN A 98 -9.60 -18.69 -5.00
C ASN A 98 -9.51 -17.43 -4.11
N TYR A 99 -8.60 -16.51 -4.46
CA TYR A 99 -8.60 -15.16 -3.87
C TYR A 99 -9.45 -14.20 -4.70
N SER A 100 -10.10 -13.25 -4.03
CA SER A 100 -10.69 -12.10 -4.70
C SER A 100 -9.60 -11.17 -5.22
N LEU A 101 -9.69 -10.78 -6.48
CA LEU A 101 -8.83 -9.77 -7.11
C LEU A 101 -9.69 -8.54 -7.41
N ILE A 102 -9.29 -7.39 -6.85
CA ILE A 102 -9.95 -6.11 -7.06
C ILE A 102 -9.01 -5.21 -7.85
N VAL A 103 -9.51 -4.65 -8.96
CA VAL A 103 -8.77 -3.73 -9.82
C VAL A 103 -9.53 -2.41 -9.90
N VAL A 104 -8.94 -1.34 -9.38
CA VAL A 104 -9.50 0.01 -9.49
C VAL A 104 -8.87 0.73 -10.66
N ASP A 105 -9.68 1.03 -11.67
CA ASP A 105 -9.29 1.87 -12.80
C ASP A 105 -9.68 3.34 -12.54
N PHE A 106 -8.70 4.22 -12.45
CA PHE A 106 -8.93 5.65 -12.22
C PHE A 106 -9.39 6.43 -13.45
N SER A 107 -9.33 5.87 -14.65
CA SER A 107 -9.80 6.51 -15.89
C SER A 107 -11.32 6.45 -16.06
N THR A 108 -11.97 5.46 -15.45
CA THR A 108 -13.41 5.20 -15.60
C THR A 108 -14.25 5.81 -14.48
N ILE A 109 -13.62 6.33 -13.42
CA ILE A 109 -14.34 6.78 -12.21
C ILE A 109 -14.37 8.30 -12.12
N GLY A 110 -15.39 8.93 -12.70
CA GLY A 110 -15.59 10.39 -12.65
C GLY A 110 -15.80 10.95 -11.22
N THR A 111 -16.33 10.13 -10.29
CA THR A 111 -16.55 10.53 -8.89
C THR A 111 -15.30 10.41 -8.02
N MET A 112 -14.27 9.67 -8.46
CA MET A 112 -13.07 9.40 -7.66
C MET A 112 -12.25 10.64 -7.38
N GLY A 113 -12.20 11.59 -8.33
CA GLY A 113 -11.54 12.87 -8.10
C GLY A 113 -12.20 13.72 -7.01
N LYS A 114 -13.47 13.48 -6.67
CA LYS A 114 -14.15 14.14 -5.55
C LYS A 114 -13.86 13.45 -4.22
N LEU A 115 -13.85 12.11 -4.21
CA LEU A 115 -13.63 11.31 -3.00
C LEU A 115 -12.15 11.30 -2.58
N CYS A 116 -11.25 11.13 -3.55
CA CYS A 116 -9.81 11.11 -3.40
C CYS A 116 -9.18 12.23 -4.25
N PRO A 117 -9.12 13.47 -3.70
CA PRO A 117 -8.77 14.67 -4.47
C PRO A 117 -7.27 14.83 -4.76
N GLN A 118 -6.42 13.95 -4.22
CA GLN A 118 -4.97 14.03 -4.38
C GLN A 118 -4.64 14.01 -5.87
N LYS A 119 -3.85 14.95 -6.41
CA LYS A 119 -3.63 14.94 -7.88
C LYS A 119 -2.69 13.83 -8.32
N ASP A 120 -1.72 13.47 -7.48
CA ASP A 120 -0.79 12.38 -7.74
C ASP A 120 -1.50 11.02 -7.55
N PHE A 121 -1.53 10.23 -8.63
CA PHE A 121 -2.08 8.87 -8.64
C PHE A 121 -1.50 7.98 -7.55
N MET A 122 -0.21 8.15 -7.25
CA MET A 122 0.47 7.33 -6.25
C MET A 122 -0.08 7.55 -4.85
N PHE A 123 -0.61 8.74 -4.55
CA PHE A 123 -1.31 9.00 -3.28
C PHE A 123 -2.77 8.55 -3.33
N ARG A 124 -3.47 8.75 -4.45
CA ARG A 124 -4.89 8.39 -4.58
C ARG A 124 -5.15 6.92 -4.28
N ARG A 125 -4.25 6.02 -4.68
CA ARG A 125 -4.42 4.56 -4.48
C ARG A 125 -4.62 4.17 -3.02
N HIS A 126 -3.98 4.87 -2.07
CA HIS A 126 -4.14 4.62 -0.64
C HIS A 126 -5.50 5.13 -0.13
N CYS A 127 -5.94 6.29 -0.62
CA CYS A 127 -7.27 6.82 -0.31
C CYS A 127 -8.39 5.89 -0.77
N VAL A 128 -8.29 5.38 -2.00
CA VAL A 128 -9.32 4.47 -2.54
C VAL A 128 -9.35 3.16 -1.79
N LEU A 129 -8.19 2.59 -1.45
CA LEU A 129 -8.16 1.39 -0.61
C LEU A 129 -8.85 1.64 0.74
N SER A 130 -8.61 2.79 1.38
CA SER A 130 -9.28 3.11 2.65
C SER A 130 -10.80 3.14 2.53
N HIS A 131 -11.33 3.83 1.51
CA HIS A 131 -12.77 3.90 1.29
C HIS A 131 -13.36 2.55 0.91
N TRP A 132 -12.69 1.80 0.04
CA TRP A 132 -13.11 0.45 -0.34
C TRP A 132 -13.18 -0.48 0.88
N LEU A 133 -12.19 -0.43 1.78
CA LEU A 133 -12.20 -1.20 3.03
C LEU A 133 -13.37 -0.83 3.94
N ALA A 134 -13.75 0.46 4.00
CA ALA A 134 -14.93 0.90 4.77
C ALA A 134 -16.22 0.29 4.23
N ASP A 135 -16.35 0.21 2.90
CA ASP A 135 -17.53 -0.34 2.22
C ASP A 135 -17.57 -1.89 2.22
N HIS A 136 -16.46 -2.55 2.58
CA HIS A 136 -16.32 -4.01 2.56
C HIS A 136 -15.92 -4.57 3.94
N PRO A 137 -16.77 -4.44 4.97
CA PRO A 137 -16.44 -4.82 6.35
C PRO A 137 -16.16 -6.33 6.55
N ASN A 138 -16.60 -7.17 5.61
CA ASN A 138 -16.35 -8.62 5.66
C ASN A 138 -14.92 -9.01 5.25
N VAL A 139 -14.17 -8.11 4.58
CA VAL A 139 -12.78 -8.37 4.18
C VAL A 139 -11.90 -8.22 5.41
N GLU A 140 -11.14 -9.26 5.76
CA GLU A 140 -10.27 -9.24 6.94
C GLU A 140 -8.92 -8.63 6.62
N TRP A 141 -8.32 -9.04 5.49
CA TRP A 141 -7.00 -8.61 5.04
C TRP A 141 -7.01 -8.29 3.55
N THR A 142 -6.22 -7.28 3.18
CA THR A 142 -5.95 -6.92 1.80
C THR A 142 -4.45 -6.90 1.56
N LEU A 143 -3.99 -7.58 0.52
CA LEU A 143 -2.65 -7.36 -0.03
C LEU A 143 -2.77 -6.28 -1.11
N PHE A 144 -2.38 -5.07 -0.77
CA PHE A 144 -2.24 -3.98 -1.72
C PHE A 144 -0.96 -4.19 -2.53
N MET A 145 -1.01 -3.96 -3.85
CA MET A 145 0.16 -4.14 -4.72
C MET A 145 0.15 -3.24 -5.95
N ASP A 146 1.34 -2.94 -6.47
CA ASP A 146 1.57 -2.27 -7.74
C ASP A 146 1.29 -3.18 -8.94
N ALA A 147 0.98 -2.56 -10.08
CA ALA A 147 0.62 -3.28 -11.31
C ALA A 147 1.78 -4.06 -11.93
N ASP A 148 3.03 -3.68 -11.63
CA ASP A 148 4.24 -4.30 -12.16
C ASP A 148 4.81 -5.41 -11.25
N MET A 149 4.02 -5.90 -10.29
CA MET A 149 4.37 -7.02 -9.43
C MET A 149 3.82 -8.33 -10.00
N ALA A 150 4.71 -9.26 -10.36
CA ALA A 150 4.36 -10.55 -10.92
C ALA A 150 4.45 -11.68 -9.89
N ILE A 151 3.52 -12.63 -9.96
CA ILE A 151 3.62 -13.89 -9.22
C ILE A 151 4.68 -14.75 -9.89
N ILE A 152 5.84 -14.92 -9.25
CA ILE A 152 6.88 -15.81 -9.75
C ILE A 152 6.66 -17.24 -9.27
N ASN A 153 6.13 -17.45 -8.07
CA ASN A 153 5.94 -18.78 -7.49
C ASN A 153 4.51 -18.92 -6.93
N PRO A 154 3.58 -19.54 -7.67
CA PRO A 154 2.19 -19.67 -7.26
C PRO A 154 1.97 -20.70 -6.14
N ASN A 155 3.02 -21.33 -5.61
CA ASN A 155 2.88 -22.31 -4.53
C ASN A 155 2.61 -21.65 -3.17
N HIS A 156 3.06 -20.41 -2.95
CA HIS A 156 2.85 -19.66 -1.72
C HIS A 156 1.40 -19.23 -1.50
N LEU A 157 1.05 -19.01 -0.24
CA LEU A 157 -0.22 -18.43 0.18
C LEU A 157 0.01 -17.02 0.74
N VAL A 158 -0.99 -16.14 0.60
CA VAL A 158 -0.91 -14.80 1.20
C VAL A 158 -0.96 -14.90 2.74
N GLU A 159 -1.67 -15.91 3.27
CA GLU A 159 -1.73 -16.19 4.70
C GLU A 159 -0.35 -16.43 5.33
N ASP A 160 0.61 -16.97 4.57
CA ASP A 160 1.97 -17.25 5.08
C ASP A 160 2.71 -15.97 5.49
N HIS A 161 2.25 -14.81 5.01
CA HIS A 161 2.80 -13.49 5.31
C HIS A 161 1.94 -12.67 6.28
N ILE A 162 0.76 -13.17 6.66
CA ILE A 162 -0.09 -12.50 7.66
C ILE A 162 0.51 -12.75 9.06
N PRO A 163 0.72 -11.70 9.87
CA PRO A 163 1.33 -11.85 11.18
C PRO A 163 0.46 -12.68 12.12
N SER A 164 1.11 -13.50 12.96
CA SER A 164 0.45 -14.23 14.04
C SER A 164 0.04 -13.33 15.20
N ASP A 165 0.70 -12.19 15.36
CA ASP A 165 0.34 -11.15 16.31
C ASP A 165 -0.95 -10.44 15.87
N ARG A 166 -2.01 -10.66 16.65
CA ARG A 166 -3.35 -10.12 16.37
C ARG A 166 -3.46 -8.62 16.63
N GLU A 167 -2.44 -7.97 17.19
CA GLU A 167 -2.41 -6.52 17.38
C GLU A 167 -1.91 -5.79 16.12
N VAL A 168 -1.38 -6.51 15.13
CA VAL A 168 -0.87 -5.90 13.89
C VAL A 168 -2.02 -5.59 12.93
N ASP A 169 -2.08 -4.34 12.51
CA ASP A 169 -3.07 -3.80 11.57
C ASP A 169 -2.50 -3.67 10.15
N LEU A 170 -1.23 -3.27 10.05
CA LEU A 170 -0.55 -3.01 8.78
C LEU A 170 0.83 -3.67 8.77
N VAL A 171 1.23 -4.20 7.63
CA VAL A 171 2.58 -4.76 7.43
C VAL A 171 3.21 -4.13 6.21
N PHE A 172 4.33 -3.45 6.43
CA PHE A 172 5.24 -2.95 5.41
C PHE A 172 6.53 -3.76 5.42
N TYR A 173 7.36 -3.58 4.40
CA TYR A 173 8.71 -4.14 4.34
C TYR A 173 9.68 -3.11 3.77
N GLU A 174 10.97 -3.26 4.09
CA GLU A 174 12.03 -2.45 3.50
C GLU A 174 12.39 -2.94 2.09
N ARG A 175 12.73 -2.03 1.20
CA ARG A 175 13.30 -2.35 -0.11
C ARG A 175 14.77 -2.72 0.04
N LEU A 176 15.18 -3.80 -0.61
CA LEU A 176 16.50 -4.40 -0.41
C LEU A 176 17.68 -3.52 -0.83
N PHE A 177 17.56 -2.79 -1.94
CA PHE A 177 18.68 -2.02 -2.48
C PHE A 177 18.78 -0.61 -1.92
N ASN A 178 17.68 -0.11 -1.32
CA ASN A 178 17.68 1.24 -0.79
C ASN A 178 17.11 1.45 0.62
N GLY A 179 16.74 0.39 1.33
CA GLY A 179 16.28 0.48 2.71
C GLY A 179 14.98 1.26 2.89
N GLU A 180 14.37 1.78 1.83
CA GLU A 180 13.14 2.53 1.90
C GLU A 180 12.01 1.63 2.37
N ILE A 181 11.07 2.17 3.15
CA ILE A 181 9.78 1.52 3.37
C ILE A 181 9.07 1.42 2.01
N ALA A 182 8.78 0.20 1.57
CA ALA A 182 8.16 -0.05 0.28
C ALA A 182 6.70 0.43 0.27
N ALA A 183 6.36 1.35 -0.63
CA ALA A 183 4.98 1.77 -0.85
C ALA A 183 4.24 0.93 -1.88
N GLY A 184 4.97 0.20 -2.71
CA GLY A 184 4.42 -0.58 -3.82
C GLY A 184 3.63 -1.81 -3.41
N SER A 185 3.78 -2.32 -2.18
CA SER A 185 2.85 -3.29 -1.61
C SER A 185 2.89 -3.32 -0.09
N TYR A 186 1.77 -3.67 0.53
CA TYR A 186 1.62 -3.86 1.98
C TYR A 186 0.40 -4.73 2.29
N LEU A 187 0.43 -5.40 3.44
CA LEU A 187 -0.75 -6.08 3.97
C LEU A 187 -1.52 -5.11 4.88
N ALA A 188 -2.81 -5.00 4.65
CA ALA A 188 -3.73 -4.11 5.35
C ALA A 188 -4.87 -4.92 5.95
N ARG A 189 -4.91 -5.02 7.28
CA ARG A 189 -6.07 -5.54 8.00
C ARG A 189 -7.17 -4.51 7.97
N ASN A 190 -8.42 -4.92 7.78
CA ASN A 190 -9.54 -3.99 7.76
C ASN A 190 -9.91 -3.51 9.18
N THR A 191 -9.17 -2.55 9.69
CA THR A 191 -9.44 -1.88 10.97
C THR A 191 -9.61 -0.39 10.76
N GLU A 192 -10.22 0.28 11.73
CA GLU A 192 -10.35 1.73 11.70
C GLU A 192 -8.97 2.42 11.66
N PHE A 193 -8.01 1.88 12.41
CA PHE A 193 -6.62 2.33 12.38
C PHE A 193 -6.03 2.28 10.97
N THR A 194 -6.14 1.14 10.28
CA THR A 194 -5.63 0.98 8.91
C THR A 194 -6.23 2.01 7.97
N ARG A 195 -7.55 2.19 7.99
CA ARG A 195 -8.24 3.16 7.13
C ARG A 195 -7.77 4.59 7.41
N ASN A 196 -7.67 4.96 8.69
CA ASN A 196 -7.19 6.28 9.09
C ASN A 196 -5.72 6.51 8.72
N PHE A 197 -4.85 5.51 8.85
CA PHE A 197 -3.46 5.59 8.42
C PHE A 197 -3.35 5.79 6.90
N LEU A 198 -4.10 5.03 6.11
CA LEU A 198 -4.10 5.14 4.64
C LEU A 198 -4.62 6.50 4.17
N GLN A 199 -5.65 7.06 4.82
CA GLN A 199 -6.13 8.42 4.54
C GLN A 199 -5.11 9.48 4.93
N TYR A 200 -4.46 9.31 6.09
CA TYR A 200 -3.41 10.24 6.52
C TYR A 200 -2.24 10.26 5.52
N TRP A 201 -1.82 9.07 5.04
CA TRP A 201 -0.78 8.96 4.03
C TRP A 201 -1.22 9.56 2.68
N ALA A 202 -2.44 9.27 2.22
CA ALA A 202 -2.97 9.87 0.99
C ALA A 202 -2.99 11.40 1.07
N ASN A 203 -3.50 11.97 2.16
CA ASN A 203 -3.56 13.42 2.37
C ASN A 203 -2.20 14.07 2.63
N TYR A 204 -1.14 13.27 2.80
CA TYR A 204 0.22 13.78 2.89
C TYR A 204 0.70 14.37 1.55
N TYR A 205 -0.01 14.14 0.46
CA TYR A 205 0.16 14.82 -0.83
C TYR A 205 0.26 16.35 -0.67
N ASP A 206 -0.56 16.97 0.18
CA ASP A 206 -0.59 18.43 0.38
C ASP A 206 0.57 18.94 1.25
N LYS A 207 1.37 18.04 1.83
CA LYS A 207 2.54 18.35 2.68
C LYS A 207 3.87 18.09 1.99
N LEU A 208 3.86 17.67 0.72
CA LEU A 208 5.07 17.42 -0.04
C LEU A 208 5.92 18.69 -0.17
N PRO A 209 7.26 18.59 -0.08
CA PRO A 209 8.12 19.71 -0.41
C PRO A 209 8.15 19.94 -1.93
N TRP A 210 8.49 21.15 -2.35
CA TRP A 210 8.66 21.51 -3.77
C TRP A 210 9.92 20.91 -4.42
N SER A 211 10.71 20.17 -3.66
CA SER A 211 11.98 19.53 -4.02
C SER A 211 11.77 18.09 -4.53
N TRP A 212 12.85 17.37 -4.86
CA TRP A 212 12.75 15.96 -5.25
C TRP A 212 12.29 15.10 -4.07
N HIS A 213 11.02 14.68 -4.11
CA HIS A 213 10.35 14.11 -2.93
C HIS A 213 10.04 12.61 -3.02
N GLY A 214 10.15 11.99 -4.19
CA GLY A 214 9.92 10.54 -4.35
C GLY A 214 8.47 10.08 -4.22
N THR A 215 7.50 10.98 -4.48
CA THR A 215 6.06 10.74 -4.39
C THR A 215 5.64 10.09 -3.04
N ASP A 216 4.71 9.14 -3.06
CA ASP A 216 4.17 8.44 -1.89
C ASP A 216 5.21 7.58 -1.17
N ASN A 217 6.12 6.94 -1.91
CA ASN A 217 7.20 6.11 -1.36
C ASN A 217 8.22 6.94 -0.58
N GLY A 218 8.56 8.15 -1.05
CA GLY A 218 9.34 9.09 -0.26
C GLY A 218 8.55 9.57 0.95
N ALA A 219 7.29 9.98 0.74
CA ALA A 219 6.44 10.54 1.79
C ALA A 219 6.09 9.57 2.92
N VAL A 220 6.04 8.26 2.69
CA VAL A 220 5.72 7.28 3.75
C VAL A 220 6.72 7.35 4.91
N HIS A 221 7.97 7.76 4.66
CA HIS A 221 8.97 7.98 5.70
C HIS A 221 8.58 9.16 6.60
N ALA A 222 8.16 10.28 5.99
CA ALA A 222 7.62 11.41 6.75
C ALA A 222 6.32 11.04 7.48
N VAL A 223 5.46 10.23 6.87
CA VAL A 223 4.25 9.70 7.53
C VAL A 223 4.61 8.90 8.76
N PHE A 224 5.53 7.93 8.68
CA PHE A 224 5.96 7.17 9.85
C PHE A 224 6.54 8.09 10.93
N MET A 225 7.37 9.06 10.53
CA MET A 225 7.92 10.02 11.48
C MET A 225 6.82 10.84 12.17
N ASP A 226 5.88 11.42 11.44
CA ASP A 226 4.82 12.26 12.03
C ASP A 226 3.78 11.46 12.81
N TYR A 227 3.40 10.29 12.30
CA TYR A 227 2.29 9.50 12.84
C TYR A 227 2.66 8.79 14.14
N PHE A 228 3.94 8.47 14.32
CA PHE A 228 4.44 7.73 15.49
C PHE A 228 5.29 8.58 16.42
N CYS A 229 6.03 9.55 15.91
CA CYS A 229 6.90 10.34 16.76
C CYS A 229 6.11 11.48 17.42
N GLY A 230 5.97 11.47 18.74
CA GLY A 230 5.25 12.50 19.51
C GLY A 230 4.01 12.00 20.24
N VAL A 231 3.66 10.73 20.05
CA VAL A 231 2.70 10.05 20.93
C VAL A 231 3.43 9.68 22.21
N LYS A 232 3.06 10.38 23.28
CA LYS A 232 3.67 10.24 24.60
C LYS A 232 3.58 8.77 25.04
N ASP A 233 4.68 8.26 25.59
CA ASP A 233 4.77 6.95 26.24
C ASP A 233 4.77 5.68 25.35
N GLU A 234 4.67 5.81 24.01
CA GLU A 234 4.75 4.64 23.10
C GLU A 234 6.02 4.58 22.27
N ILE A 235 6.41 5.70 21.65
CA ILE A 235 7.55 5.76 20.75
C ILE A 235 8.42 6.97 21.07
N GLN A 236 9.61 6.68 21.63
CA GLN A 236 10.68 7.66 21.72
C GLN A 236 11.39 7.75 20.37
N CYS A 237 11.29 8.91 19.73
CA CYS A 237 12.06 9.26 18.53
C CYS A 237 13.16 10.28 18.88
N SER A 238 14.23 10.30 18.10
CA SER A 238 15.31 11.27 18.31
C SER A 238 14.88 12.70 17.96
N GLY A 239 15.63 13.69 18.45
CA GLY A 239 15.42 15.11 18.17
C GLY A 239 15.75 15.55 16.74
N ARG A 240 16.22 14.62 15.88
CA ARG A 240 16.74 14.88 14.52
C ARG A 240 15.66 15.17 13.48
N ARG A 241 14.38 15.17 13.85
CA ARG A 241 13.25 15.38 12.92
C ARG A 241 13.45 16.62 12.04
N ALA A 242 13.84 17.73 12.64
CA ALA A 242 14.04 18.99 11.93
C ALA A 242 15.14 18.90 10.85
N ILE A 243 16.19 18.11 11.11
CA ILE A 243 17.29 17.87 10.17
C ILE A 243 16.79 17.03 8.99
N CYS A 244 16.04 15.95 9.26
CA CYS A 244 15.47 15.13 8.20
C CYS A 244 14.52 15.93 7.31
N TRP A 245 13.67 16.76 7.92
CA TRP A 245 12.82 17.71 7.18
C TRP A 245 13.62 18.64 6.26
N GLN A 246 14.76 19.13 6.73
CA GLN A 246 15.63 19.96 5.92
C GLN A 246 16.18 19.19 4.72
N PHE A 247 16.68 17.96 4.92
CA PHE A 247 17.17 17.13 3.82
C PHE A 247 16.10 16.86 2.77
N TRP A 248 14.86 16.59 3.17
CA TRP A 248 13.78 16.38 2.21
C TRP A 248 13.50 17.64 1.39
N ARG A 249 13.39 18.79 2.05
CA ARG A 249 13.13 20.10 1.42
C ARG A 249 14.23 20.57 0.49
N THR A 250 15.45 20.08 0.64
CA THR A 250 16.60 20.42 -0.21
C THR A 250 17.01 19.29 -1.17
N SER A 251 16.27 18.17 -1.17
CA SER A 251 16.56 17.03 -2.03
C SER A 251 16.46 17.40 -3.51
N ALA A 252 17.46 17.05 -4.30
CA ALA A 252 17.50 17.37 -5.74
C ALA A 252 17.32 16.13 -6.63
N ASN A 253 17.52 14.93 -6.09
CA ASN A 253 17.58 13.67 -6.81
C ASN A 253 17.42 12.49 -5.84
N ASP A 254 17.53 11.26 -6.36
CA ASP A 254 17.39 10.04 -5.57
C ASP A 254 18.39 9.94 -4.42
N ASP A 255 19.62 10.45 -4.56
CA ASP A 255 20.60 10.48 -3.47
C ASP A 255 20.19 11.44 -2.34
N GLY A 256 19.64 12.61 -2.70
CA GLY A 256 19.09 13.56 -1.74
C GLY A 256 17.87 13.01 -1.00
N LEU A 257 16.99 12.32 -1.71
CA LEU A 257 15.85 11.63 -1.13
C LEU A 257 16.32 10.50 -0.21
N ARG A 258 17.32 9.75 -0.66
CA ARG A 258 17.90 8.66 0.11
C ARG A 258 18.47 9.15 1.44
N LEU A 259 19.22 10.25 1.44
CA LEU A 259 19.71 10.91 2.65
C LEU A 259 18.54 11.26 3.61
N PHE A 260 17.43 11.78 3.07
CA PHE A 260 16.24 12.02 3.88
C PHE A 260 15.67 10.73 4.48
N THR A 261 15.46 9.69 3.68
CA THR A 261 14.88 8.42 4.16
C THR A 261 15.76 7.78 5.24
N ASP A 262 17.09 7.75 5.05
CA ASP A 262 18.02 7.23 6.04
C ASP A 262 18.11 8.11 7.31
N CYS A 263 17.95 9.42 7.18
CA CYS A 263 17.77 10.31 8.33
C CYS A 263 16.52 9.94 9.13
N VAL A 264 15.39 9.67 8.46
CA VAL A 264 14.16 9.22 9.12
C VAL A 264 14.39 7.90 9.87
N HIS A 265 15.12 6.94 9.31
CA HIS A 265 15.51 5.73 10.05
C HIS A 265 16.32 6.05 11.31
N SER A 266 17.14 7.11 11.31
CA SER A 266 17.85 7.55 12.53
C SER A 266 16.94 8.20 13.58
N VAL A 267 15.81 8.78 13.15
CA VAL A 267 14.75 9.32 14.03
C VAL A 267 13.93 8.21 14.64
N LEU A 268 13.48 7.29 13.78
CA LEU A 268 12.71 6.12 14.16
C LEU A 268 13.56 5.12 14.95
N GLY A 269 14.87 5.01 14.71
CA GLY A 269 15.71 4.00 15.36
C GLY A 269 15.41 2.57 14.89
N ILE A 270 16.17 1.61 15.42
CA ILE A 270 16.05 0.19 15.03
C ILE A 270 14.82 -0.42 15.70
N ARG A 271 13.73 -0.58 14.94
CA ARG A 271 12.51 -1.26 15.39
C ARG A 271 11.75 -1.87 14.22
N ASN A 272 10.96 -2.89 14.53
CA ASN A 272 10.11 -3.60 13.56
C ASN A 272 8.61 -3.45 13.85
N LYS A 273 8.23 -2.70 14.89
CA LYS A 273 6.83 -2.39 15.23
C LYS A 273 6.69 -0.93 15.64
N PHE A 274 5.61 -0.31 15.18
CA PHE A 274 5.25 1.07 15.45
C PHE A 274 3.82 1.12 15.99
N ARG A 275 3.64 1.73 17.17
CA ARG A 275 2.36 1.83 17.88
C ARG A 275 2.08 3.30 18.21
N ASN A 276 0.80 3.68 18.21
CA ASN A 276 0.35 5.01 18.61
C ASN A 276 -0.92 5.00 19.48
N GLY A 277 -1.21 3.86 20.12
CA GLY A 277 -2.35 3.64 21.01
C GLY A 277 -3.61 3.14 20.32
N ASN A 278 -3.76 3.49 19.03
CA ASN A 278 -4.94 3.12 18.24
C ASN A 278 -4.70 1.91 17.33
N GLY A 279 -3.44 1.52 17.11
CA GLY A 279 -3.10 0.35 16.31
C GLY A 279 -1.59 0.15 16.15
N THR A 280 -1.23 -0.91 15.44
CA THR A 280 0.16 -1.33 15.24
C THR A 280 0.51 -1.53 13.77
N VAL A 281 1.61 -0.90 13.34
CA VAL A 281 2.27 -1.18 12.07
C VAL A 281 3.49 -2.05 12.31
N GLN A 282 3.62 -3.16 11.58
CA GLN A 282 4.83 -3.96 11.52
C GLN A 282 5.66 -3.58 10.29
N LEU A 283 6.96 -3.39 10.48
CA LEU A 283 7.93 -3.20 9.40
C LEU A 283 8.88 -4.40 9.34
N LEU A 284 8.85 -5.13 8.23
CA LEU A 284 9.76 -6.23 7.98
C LEU A 284 11.10 -5.67 7.49
N THR A 285 12.19 -6.02 8.19
CA THR A 285 13.57 -5.60 7.85
C THR A 285 14.47 -6.78 7.45
N ASN A 286 14.00 -8.02 7.65
CA ASN A 286 14.69 -9.22 7.17
C ASN A 286 14.07 -9.68 5.85
N PHE A 287 14.82 -9.58 4.76
CA PHE A 287 14.32 -9.90 3.42
C PHE A 287 13.83 -11.34 3.22
N ARG A 288 14.26 -12.25 4.10
CA ARG A 288 13.79 -13.64 4.08
C ARG A 288 12.31 -13.77 4.46
N ALA A 289 11.71 -12.72 5.03
CA ALA A 289 10.28 -12.65 5.37
C ALA A 289 9.44 -11.87 4.34
N PHE A 290 10.06 -11.22 3.35
CA PHE A 290 9.33 -10.40 2.37
C PHE A 290 8.56 -11.29 1.40
N TRP A 291 7.37 -10.87 1.00
CA TRP A 291 6.63 -11.50 -0.11
C TRP A 291 7.14 -11.01 -1.47
N SER A 292 7.83 -9.86 -1.53
CA SER A 292 8.32 -9.30 -2.78
C SER A 292 9.73 -8.74 -2.67
N ARG A 293 10.42 -8.74 -3.81
CA ARG A 293 11.67 -8.02 -4.04
C ARG A 293 11.75 -7.56 -5.49
N ASP A 294 12.57 -6.55 -5.75
CA ASP A 294 12.89 -6.14 -7.10
C ASP A 294 13.62 -7.27 -7.86
N GLY A 295 13.09 -7.65 -9.03
CA GLY A 295 13.61 -8.80 -9.79
C GLY A 295 15.01 -8.59 -10.36
N TRP A 296 15.38 -7.34 -10.65
CA TRP A 296 16.67 -6.99 -11.23
C TRP A 296 17.85 -7.25 -10.29
N LEU A 297 17.61 -7.32 -8.97
CA LEU A 297 18.67 -7.58 -7.96
C LEU A 297 19.36 -8.93 -8.17
N THR A 298 18.68 -9.88 -8.79
CA THR A 298 19.23 -11.22 -9.06
C THR A 298 19.24 -11.55 -10.55
N GLY A 299 19.16 -10.51 -11.40
CA GLY A 299 19.06 -10.69 -12.86
C GLY A 299 17.83 -11.50 -13.29
N GLY A 300 16.74 -11.45 -12.51
CA GLY A 300 15.54 -12.25 -12.74
C GLY A 300 15.59 -13.67 -12.18
N LYS A 301 16.73 -14.14 -11.65
CA LYS A 301 16.80 -15.45 -10.99
C LYS A 301 15.92 -15.48 -9.75
N TRP A 302 15.32 -16.62 -9.46
CA TRP A 302 14.42 -16.81 -8.32
C TRP A 302 14.60 -18.19 -7.70
N CYS A 303 14.15 -18.35 -6.46
CA CYS A 303 14.19 -19.61 -5.72
C CYS A 303 12.83 -19.93 -5.10
N SER A 304 12.70 -21.13 -4.51
CA SER A 304 11.44 -21.58 -3.90
C SER A 304 10.90 -20.71 -2.75
N ARG A 305 11.69 -19.77 -2.20
CA ARG A 305 11.21 -18.78 -1.22
C ARG A 305 10.55 -17.57 -1.88
N ASP A 306 10.95 -17.19 -3.07
CA ASP A 306 10.40 -16.00 -3.73
C ASP A 306 8.91 -16.20 -4.02
N PHE A 307 8.10 -15.15 -3.86
CA PHE A 307 6.66 -15.16 -4.12
C PHE A 307 6.30 -14.17 -5.24
N PHE A 308 6.58 -12.88 -5.05
CA PHE A 308 6.44 -11.84 -6.06
C PHE A 308 7.79 -11.29 -6.52
N LEU A 309 7.92 -10.98 -7.81
CA LEU A 309 8.99 -10.12 -8.32
C LEU A 309 8.40 -8.79 -8.77
N HIS A 310 8.96 -7.69 -8.25
CA HIS A 310 8.58 -6.33 -8.59
C HIS A 310 9.37 -5.82 -9.82
N GLY A 311 8.77 -4.89 -10.57
CA GLY A 311 9.39 -4.19 -11.69
C GLY A 311 9.16 -4.82 -13.08
N TRP A 312 8.17 -5.69 -13.24
CA TRP A 312 7.84 -6.35 -14.52
C TRP A 312 7.08 -5.44 -15.49
N LYS A 313 7.73 -4.32 -15.84
CA LYS A 313 7.23 -3.37 -16.85
C LYS A 313 7.72 -3.76 -18.24
N LYS A 314 6.82 -3.85 -19.21
CA LYS A 314 7.14 -4.26 -20.58
C LYS A 314 8.23 -3.38 -21.22
N LYS A 315 8.20 -2.06 -21.01
CA LYS A 315 9.24 -1.15 -21.55
C LYS A 315 10.66 -1.44 -21.07
N TRP A 316 10.82 -2.14 -19.94
CA TRP A 316 12.11 -2.53 -19.38
C TRP A 316 12.48 -3.99 -19.66
N GLN A 317 11.58 -4.76 -20.28
CA GLN A 317 11.85 -6.14 -20.62
C GLN A 317 12.97 -6.23 -21.66
N ASN A 318 13.97 -7.07 -21.38
CA ASN A 318 15.20 -7.23 -22.15
C ASN A 318 16.05 -5.95 -22.29
N SER A 319 15.81 -4.94 -21.46
CA SER A 319 16.62 -3.73 -21.41
C SER A 319 17.90 -3.93 -20.61
N THR A 320 18.97 -3.25 -21.02
CA THR A 320 20.22 -3.13 -20.23
C THR A 320 20.23 -1.88 -19.34
N LYS A 321 19.20 -1.04 -19.42
CA LYS A 321 19.06 0.16 -18.58
C LYS A 321 18.62 -0.22 -17.16
N TRP A 322 18.74 0.73 -16.24
CA TRP A 322 18.24 0.58 -14.87
C TRP A 322 16.75 0.17 -14.87
N GLY A 323 16.41 -0.82 -14.05
CA GLY A 323 15.09 -1.46 -14.05
C GLY A 323 14.88 -2.53 -15.12
N GLY A 324 15.88 -2.79 -15.98
CA GLY A 324 15.87 -3.84 -16.97
C GLY A 324 15.71 -5.23 -16.35
N TRP A 325 14.91 -6.09 -16.99
CA TRP A 325 14.66 -7.46 -16.53
C TRP A 325 14.48 -8.41 -17.71
N LYS A 326 14.74 -9.70 -17.49
CA LYS A 326 14.44 -10.77 -18.45
C LYS A 326 13.33 -11.66 -17.89
N SER A 327 12.49 -12.17 -18.77
CA SER A 327 11.41 -13.08 -18.37
C SER A 327 11.99 -14.40 -17.88
N PRO A 328 11.66 -14.86 -16.67
CA PRO A 328 12.02 -16.20 -16.20
C PRO A 328 11.05 -17.27 -16.74
N LEU A 329 10.20 -16.93 -17.71
CA LEU A 329 9.24 -17.84 -18.35
C LEU A 329 9.68 -18.09 -19.80
N LYS A 330 9.71 -19.36 -20.23
CA LYS A 330 10.17 -19.86 -21.54
C LYS A 330 9.25 -19.56 -22.72
N MET A 331 8.10 -18.97 -22.47
CA MET A 331 7.07 -18.73 -23.47
C MET A 331 7.05 -17.27 -23.87
N ASP A 332 6.78 -17.02 -25.15
CA ASP A 332 6.49 -15.67 -25.63
C ASP A 332 5.14 -15.17 -25.06
N GLU A 333 4.84 -13.88 -25.28
CA GLU A 333 3.63 -13.29 -24.74
C GLU A 333 2.33 -13.94 -25.24
N LYS A 334 2.28 -14.41 -26.49
CA LYS A 334 1.08 -15.00 -27.08
C LYS A 334 0.86 -16.40 -26.51
N GLN A 335 1.93 -17.18 -26.43
CA GLN A 335 1.91 -18.50 -25.80
C GLN A 335 1.50 -18.41 -24.33
N LEU A 336 2.03 -17.43 -23.59
CA LEU A 336 1.65 -17.21 -22.19
C LEU A 336 0.17 -16.84 -22.02
N GLU A 337 -0.45 -16.19 -23.01
CA GLU A 337 -1.86 -15.79 -22.96
C GLU A 337 -2.78 -17.00 -23.04
N GLU A 338 -2.45 -17.92 -23.95
CA GLU A 338 -3.17 -19.18 -24.09
C GLU A 338 -2.89 -20.13 -22.91
N PHE A 339 -1.67 -20.08 -22.37
CA PHE A 339 -1.23 -20.96 -21.29
C PHE A 339 -1.82 -20.55 -19.92
N LEU A 340 -1.77 -19.26 -19.59
CA LEU A 340 -2.30 -18.68 -18.35
C LEU A 340 -3.74 -18.17 -18.50
N ASN A 341 -4.55 -18.93 -19.22
CA ASN A 341 -5.97 -18.63 -19.40
C ASN A 341 -6.76 -18.93 -18.13
N LEU A 342 -7.67 -18.03 -17.73
CA LEU A 342 -8.46 -18.13 -16.51
C LEU A 342 -9.23 -19.45 -16.33
N THR A 343 -9.77 -20.01 -17.41
CA THR A 343 -10.47 -21.31 -17.38
C THR A 343 -9.51 -22.43 -17.00
N LYS A 344 -8.28 -22.41 -17.51
CA LYS A 344 -7.23 -23.37 -17.14
C LYS A 344 -6.75 -23.13 -15.71
N CYS A 345 -6.56 -21.87 -15.33
CA CYS A 345 -6.11 -21.48 -13.99
C CYS A 345 -7.09 -21.89 -12.89
N SER A 346 -8.39 -21.94 -13.19
CA SER A 346 -9.42 -22.35 -12.23
C SER A 346 -9.79 -23.84 -12.30
N SER A 347 -9.10 -24.62 -13.15
CA SER A 347 -9.39 -26.04 -13.32
C SER A 347 -8.84 -26.88 -12.14
N ASP A 348 -9.25 -28.14 -12.05
CA ASP A 348 -8.73 -29.08 -11.04
C ASP A 348 -7.22 -29.37 -11.18
N SER A 349 -6.66 -29.06 -12.35
CA SER A 349 -5.25 -29.26 -12.72
C SER A 349 -4.68 -27.96 -13.30
N PRO A 350 -4.47 -26.92 -12.47
CA PRO A 350 -4.02 -25.62 -12.95
C PRO A 350 -2.62 -25.68 -13.56
N PRO A 351 -2.30 -24.76 -14.49
CA PRO A 351 -1.02 -24.73 -15.18
C PRO A 351 0.13 -24.50 -14.19
N LYS A 352 1.24 -25.23 -14.38
CA LYS A 352 2.52 -24.92 -13.74
C LYS A 352 3.22 -23.86 -14.58
N TRP A 353 3.76 -22.82 -13.95
CA TRP A 353 4.44 -21.75 -14.67
C TRP A 353 5.53 -22.31 -15.60
N PRO A 354 5.61 -21.86 -16.85
CA PRO A 354 6.51 -22.42 -17.85
C PRO A 354 7.91 -21.83 -17.65
N TYR A 355 8.56 -22.19 -16.54
CA TYR A 355 9.82 -21.59 -16.14
C TYR A 355 10.97 -21.90 -17.09
N ASP A 356 11.87 -20.94 -17.20
CA ASP A 356 13.21 -21.18 -17.70
C ASP A 356 14.14 -21.64 -16.57
N ASN A 357 14.76 -22.80 -16.78
CA ASN A 357 15.63 -23.43 -15.78
C ASN A 357 16.88 -22.58 -15.51
N GLU A 358 17.30 -21.74 -16.46
CA GLU A 358 18.42 -20.80 -16.27
C GLU A 358 18.15 -19.76 -15.17
N TYR A 359 16.88 -19.49 -14.88
CA TYR A 359 16.46 -18.52 -13.88
C TYR A 359 16.07 -19.16 -12.54
N ILE A 360 16.09 -20.49 -12.45
CA ILE A 360 15.83 -21.19 -11.19
C ILE A 360 17.15 -21.36 -10.45
N ALA A 361 17.22 -20.82 -9.24
CA ALA A 361 18.40 -20.86 -8.38
C ALA A 361 18.09 -21.50 -7.02
N SER A 362 19.15 -21.93 -6.33
CA SER A 362 19.02 -22.39 -4.94
C SER A 362 18.74 -21.21 -4.00
N LYS A 363 18.14 -21.49 -2.83
CA LYS A 363 17.96 -20.46 -1.78
C LYS A 363 19.29 -19.82 -1.37
N ASN A 364 20.36 -20.62 -1.29
CA ASN A 364 21.69 -20.15 -0.92
C ASN A 364 22.30 -19.20 -1.95
N GLU A 365 22.13 -19.50 -3.24
CA GLU A 365 22.57 -18.62 -4.33
C GLU A 365 21.84 -17.28 -4.29
N ILE A 366 20.51 -17.30 -4.15
CA ILE A 366 19.72 -16.06 -4.02
C ILE A 366 20.12 -15.30 -2.75
N ASP A 367 20.27 -15.97 -1.61
CA ASP A 367 20.71 -15.32 -0.36
C ASP A 367 22.06 -14.64 -0.53
N THR A 368 23.02 -15.29 -1.18
CA THR A 368 24.36 -14.74 -1.40
C THR A 368 24.29 -13.43 -2.22
N LEU A 369 23.48 -13.42 -3.28
CA LEU A 369 23.27 -12.21 -4.10
C LEU A 369 22.59 -11.09 -3.32
N LEU A 370 21.52 -11.41 -2.59
CA LEU A 370 20.75 -10.41 -1.84
C LEU A 370 21.50 -9.87 -0.61
N ASP A 371 22.26 -10.72 0.08
CA ASP A 371 23.14 -10.30 1.18
C ASP A 371 24.25 -9.37 0.67
N GLY A 372 24.73 -9.56 -0.57
CA GLY A 372 25.65 -8.64 -1.25
C GLY A 372 25.04 -7.24 -1.45
N HIS A 373 23.85 -7.16 -2.05
CA HIS A 373 23.13 -5.88 -2.21
C HIS A 373 22.83 -5.21 -0.86
N LEU A 374 22.46 -6.00 0.14
CA LEU A 374 22.20 -5.50 1.49
C LEU A 374 23.47 -4.94 2.13
N HIS A 375 24.63 -5.57 1.89
CA HIS A 375 25.92 -5.07 2.35
C HIS A 375 26.27 -3.73 1.68
N GLU A 376 26.16 -3.64 0.35
CA GLU A 376 26.39 -2.39 -0.39
C GLU A 376 25.49 -1.25 0.12
N MET A 377 24.19 -1.53 0.25
CA MET A 377 23.21 -0.59 0.79
C MET A 377 23.60 -0.10 2.19
N ARG A 378 24.06 -1.00 3.07
CA ARG A 378 24.50 -0.64 4.44
C ARG A 378 25.76 0.23 4.42
N MET A 379 26.69 -0.02 3.52
CA MET A 379 27.89 0.81 3.37
C MET A 379 27.53 2.23 2.93
N THR A 380 26.62 2.38 1.97
CA THR A 380 26.10 3.71 1.56
C THR A 380 25.40 4.40 2.73
N LYS A 381 24.62 3.65 3.52
CA LYS A 381 23.93 4.18 4.69
C LYS A 381 24.90 4.79 5.70
N LEU A 382 26.07 4.19 5.94
CA LEU A 382 27.07 4.77 6.85
C LEU A 382 27.53 6.18 6.43
N ASP A 383 27.68 6.44 5.13
CA ASP A 383 28.01 7.79 4.65
C ASP A 383 26.89 8.79 4.93
N TYR A 384 25.63 8.41 4.69
CA TYR A 384 24.50 9.26 5.01
C TYR A 384 24.37 9.54 6.51
N TRP A 385 24.64 8.55 7.35
CA TRP A 385 24.62 8.72 8.82
C TRP A 385 25.65 9.74 9.28
N ARG A 386 26.87 9.69 8.75
CA ARG A 386 27.89 10.71 9.00
C ARG A 386 27.41 12.11 8.64
N ARG A 387 26.73 12.27 7.49
CA ARG A 387 26.17 13.57 7.05
C ARG A 387 25.03 14.05 7.95
N VAL A 388 24.24 13.13 8.53
CA VAL A 388 23.20 13.46 9.51
C VAL A 388 23.84 13.99 10.80
N GLU A 389 24.91 13.34 11.28
CA GLU A 389 25.65 13.76 12.48
C GLU A 389 26.31 15.13 12.28
N GLU A 390 26.99 15.35 11.15
CA GLU A 390 27.58 16.64 10.81
C GLU A 390 26.53 17.78 10.76
N ALA A 391 25.30 17.48 10.31
CA ALA A 391 24.20 18.45 10.30
C ALA A 391 23.66 18.71 11.72
N GLU A 392 23.63 17.69 12.58
CA GLU A 392 23.21 17.82 13.99
C GLU A 392 24.20 18.69 14.78
N GLU A 393 25.50 18.47 14.62
CA GLU A 393 26.54 19.29 15.25
C GLU A 393 26.42 20.76 14.85
N LYS A 394 26.27 21.03 13.55
CA LYS A 394 26.07 22.40 13.03
C LYS A 394 24.83 23.05 13.63
N GLN A 395 23.72 22.32 13.75
CA GLN A 395 22.51 22.85 14.37
C GLN A 395 22.70 23.10 15.87
N GLY A 396 23.46 22.25 16.57
CA GLY A 396 23.83 22.44 17.97
C GLY A 396 24.71 23.66 18.21
N HIS A 397 25.64 23.94 17.30
CA HIS A 397 26.47 25.15 17.34
C HIS A 397 25.67 26.43 17.08
N LEU A 398 24.63 26.39 16.24
CA LEU A 398 23.76 27.55 15.99
C LEU A 398 22.77 27.85 17.14
N ARG A 399 22.59 26.91 18.08
CA ARG A 399 21.72 27.06 19.26
C ARG A 399 22.46 27.48 20.53
N LYS A 400 23.80 27.48 20.52
CA LYS A 400 24.66 28.04 21.56
C LYS A 400 25.00 29.48 21.19
#